data_AF-R9CDP1-F1
#
_entry.id   AF-R9CDP1-F1
#
_cell.length_a   1.000
_cell.length_b   1.000
_cell.length_c   1.000
_cell.angle_alpha   90.00
_cell.angle_beta   90.00
_cell.angle_gamma   90.00
#
_symmetry.space_group_name_H-M   'P 1'
#
loop_
_entity.id
_entity.type
_entity.pdbx_description
1 polymer ?
#
loop_
_entity_poly.entity_id
_entity_poly.type
_entity_poly.pdbx_seq_one_letter_code
_entity_poly.pdbx_strand_id
1 'polypeptide(L)' 'MIINKVEICGVNTSKLAILKEKEKRELLLRMRDGDKSAREIFIKGNLRLVLSVIQRFNNRGENVD' A
#
# COMPACT_ATOMS: atom_id res chain seq x y z
N MET A 1 -12.43 -2.02 -20.71
CA MET A 1 -11.73 -1.41 -19.54
C MET A 1 -10.84 -2.50 -18.94
N ILE A 2 -9.54 -2.48 -19.23
CA ILE A 2 -8.60 -3.53 -18.80
C ILE A 2 -8.28 -3.28 -17.33
N ILE A 3 -8.85 -4.10 -16.46
CA ILE A 3 -8.51 -4.12 -15.03
C ILE A 3 -7.15 -4.81 -14.95
N ASN A 4 -6.08 -4.03 -14.92
CA ASN A 4 -4.72 -4.51 -14.67
C ASN A 4 -4.64 -5.06 -13.24
N LYS A 5 -5.11 -6.29 -13.06
CA LYS A 5 -5.01 -7.06 -11.81
C LYS A 5 -3.55 -7.46 -11.66
N VAL A 6 -2.76 -6.62 -10.98
CA VAL A 6 -1.39 -6.97 -10.64
C VAL A 6 -1.43 -7.77 -9.34
N GLU A 7 -1.26 -9.08 -9.46
CA GLU A 7 -1.07 -10.01 -8.35
C GLU A 7 0.42 -10.03 -8.02
N ILE A 8 0.87 -9.07 -7.22
CA ILE A 8 2.24 -9.04 -6.71
C ILE A 8 2.22 -9.83 -5.40
N CYS A 9 2.99 -10.92 -5.33
CA CYS A 9 3.09 -11.81 -4.17
C CYS A 9 1.76 -12.45 -3.72
N GLY A 10 0.81 -12.70 -4.65
CA GLY A 10 -0.49 -13.33 -4.33
C GLY A 10 -1.50 -12.40 -3.64
N VAL A 11 -1.22 -11.10 -3.53
CA VAL A 11 -2.11 -10.12 -2.89
C VAL A 11 -2.95 -9.39 -3.94
N ASN A 12 -4.28 -9.44 -3.81
CA ASN A 12 -5.20 -8.74 -4.70
C ASN A 12 -5.22 -7.24 -4.38
N THR A 13 -4.43 -6.47 -5.12
CA THR A 13 -4.22 -5.03 -4.92
C THR A 13 -5.48 -4.18 -5.10
N SER A 14 -6.48 -4.65 -5.86
CA SER A 14 -7.76 -3.96 -6.06
C SER A 14 -8.64 -3.94 -4.81
N LYS A 15 -8.40 -4.85 -3.86
CA LYS A 15 -9.11 -4.91 -2.58
C LYS A 15 -8.41 -4.11 -1.47
N LEU A 16 -7.23 -3.56 -1.73
CA LEU A 16 -6.50 -2.77 -0.75
C LEU A 16 -7.11 -1.38 -0.61
N ALA A 17 -7.30 -0.95 0.64
CA ALA A 17 -7.85 0.35 0.97
C ALA A 17 -6.95 1.48 0.44
N ILE A 18 -7.56 2.47 -0.22
CA ILE A 18 -6.88 3.68 -0.67
C ILE A 18 -7.20 4.79 0.32
N LEU A 19 -6.18 5.27 1.02
CA LEU A 19 -6.33 6.40 1.93
C LEU A 19 -6.37 7.71 1.13
N LYS A 20 -7.42 8.51 1.35
CA LYS A 20 -7.50 9.89 0.85
C LYS A 20 -6.49 10.77 1.60
N GLU A 21 -6.13 11.91 1.03
CA GLU A 21 -5.14 12.82 1.64
C GLU A 21 -5.53 13.26 3.06
N LYS A 22 -6.82 13.61 3.25
CA LYS A 22 -7.36 13.97 4.57
C LYS A 22 -7.20 12.84 5.60
N GLU A 23 -7.51 11.60 5.20
CA GLU A 23 -7.38 10.41 6.04
C GLU A 23 -5.92 10.16 6.44
N LYS A 24 -4.98 10.31 5.50
CA LYS A 24 -3.54 10.18 5.80
C LYS A 24 -3.10 11.19 6.84
N ARG A 25 -3.53 12.45 6.72
CA ARG A 25 -3.16 13.51 7.67
C ARG A 25 -3.70 13.23 9.07
N GLU A 26 -4.94 12.76 9.17
CA GLU A 26 -5.55 12.37 10.44
C GLU A 26 -4.85 11.15 11.06
N LEU A 27 -4.56 10.13 10.26
CA LEU A 27 -3.83 8.94 10.71
C LEU A 27 -2.43 9.31 11.20
N LEU A 28 -1.71 10.19 10.51
CA LEU A 28 -0.39 10.66 10.95
C LEU A 28 -0.44 11.38 12.30
N LEU A 29 -1.47 12.20 12.54
CA LEU A 29 -1.66 12.87 13.83
C LEU A 29 -1.95 11.85 14.93
N ARG A 30 -2.85 10.90 14.70
CA ARG A 30 -3.21 9.83 15.65
C ARG A 30 -2.03 8.90 15.93
N MET A 31 -1.24 8.57 14.92
CA MET A 31 -0.02 7.78 15.09
C MET A 31 1.00 8.48 15.99
N ARG A 32 1.10 9.81 15.89
CA ARG A 32 1.99 10.61 16.75
C ARG A 32 1.54 10.60 18.22
N ASP A 33 0.24 10.47 18.44
CA ASP A 33 -0.37 10.29 19.76
C ASP A 33 -0.19 8.87 20.33
N GLY A 34 0.36 7.94 19.53
CA GLY A 34 0.62 6.55 19.95
C GLY A 34 -0.47 5.55 19.56
N ASP A 35 -1.44 5.96 18.74
CA ASP A 35 -2.49 5.08 18.23
C ASP A 35 -1.91 4.01 17.29
N LYS A 36 -1.79 2.79 17.81
CA LYS A 36 -1.28 1.61 17.08
C LYS A 36 -2.24 1.18 15.96
N SER A 37 -3.54 1.37 16.12
CA SER A 37 -4.53 1.06 15.10
C SER A 37 -4.41 2.01 13.91
N ALA A 38 -4.19 3.30 14.17
CA ALA A 38 -3.90 4.27 13.11
C ALA A 38 -2.64 3.90 12.32
N ARG A 39 -1.60 3.40 13.01
CA ARG A 39 -0.37 2.91 12.38
C ARG A 39 -0.64 1.71 11.46
N GLU A 40 -1.41 0.72 11.92
CA GLU A 40 -1.76 -0.43 11.09
C GLU A 40 -2.56 -0.04 9.85
N ILE A 41 -3.55 0.85 9.99
CA ILE A 41 -4.37 1.35 8.89
C ILE A 41 -3.49 2.09 7.88
N PHE A 42 -2.58 2.93 8.37
CA PHE A 42 -1.64 3.66 7.53
C PHE A 42 -0.71 2.73 6.75
N ILE A 43 -0.16 1.70 7.40
CA ILE A 43 0.69 0.70 6.73
C ILE A 43 -0.10 -0.04 5.65
N LYS A 44 -1.29 -0.58 5.99
CA LYS A 44 -2.15 -1.31 5.05
C LYS A 44 -2.55 -0.44 3.85
N GLY A 45 -2.86 0.83 4.08
CA GLY A 45 -3.21 1.78 3.02
C GLY A 45 -2.05 2.14 2.08
N ASN A 46 -0.80 1.97 2.52
CA ASN A 46 0.39 2.20 1.70
C ASN A 46 0.94 0.93 1.02
N LEU A 47 0.41 -0.27 1.31
CA LEU A 47 0.83 -1.52 0.66
C LEU A 47 0.70 -1.45 -0.86
N ARG A 48 -0.37 -0.84 -1.37
CA ARG A 48 -0.57 -0.67 -2.82
C ARG A 48 0.53 0.19 -3.46
N LEU A 49 1.01 1.22 -2.76
CA LEU A 49 2.12 2.06 -3.22
C LEU A 49 3.41 1.23 -3.28
N VAL A 50 3.73 0.49 -2.21
CA VAL A 50 4.92 -0.36 -2.15
C VAL A 50 4.91 -1.41 -3.27
N LEU A 51 3.80 -2.10 -3.48
CA LEU A 51 3.65 -3.08 -4.55
C LEU A 51 3.80 -2.44 -5.94
N SER A 52 3.22 -1.25 -6.16
CA SER A 52 3.40 -0.50 -7.42
C SER A 52 4.86 -0.09 -7.65
N VAL A 53 5.61 0.22 -6.59
CA VAL A 53 7.04 0.52 -6.67
C VAL A 53 7.82 -0.74 -7.03
N ILE A 54 7.59 -1.86 -6.34
CA ILE A 54 8.23 -3.16 -6.63
C ILE A 54 8.00 -3.59 -8.08
N GLN A 55 6.78 -3.44 -8.60
CA GLN A 55 6.47 -3.75 -10.01
C GLN A 55 7.37 -3.00 -11.00
N ARG A 56 7.68 -1.74 -10.68
CA ARG A 56 8.53 -0.89 -11.51
C ARG A 56 9.99 -1.34 -11.48
N PHE A 57 10.45 -1.89 -10.37
CA PHE A 57 11.82 -2.39 -10.20
C PHE A 57 12.00 -3.83 -10.67
N ASN A 58 10.93 -4.64 -10.74
CA ASN A 58 10.98 -6.03 -11.20
C ASN A 58 11.39 -6.18 -12.69
N ASN A 59 11.32 -5.11 -13.48
CA ASN A 59 11.83 -5.11 -14.87
C ASN A 59 13.37 -5.11 -14.99
N ARG A 60 14.11 -5.26 -13.88
CA ARG A 60 15.59 -5.34 -13.86
C ARG A 60 16.16 -6.77 -13.77
N GLY A 61 15.31 -7.80 -13.71
CA GLY A 61 15.75 -9.19 -13.71
C GLY A 61 16.19 -9.76 -12.36
N GLU A 62 15.81 -9.12 -11.24
CA GLU A 62 16.06 -9.66 -9.89
C GLU A 62 14.86 -10.48 -9.40
N ASN A 63 15.12 -11.62 -8.75
CA ASN A 63 14.07 -12.46 -8.19
C ASN A 63 13.44 -11.76 -6.96
N VAL A 64 12.11 -11.62 -6.98
CA VAL A 64 11.28 -11.01 -5.92
C VAL A 64 10.75 -12.09 -4.96
N ASP A 65 11.59 -13.08 -4.65
CA ASP A 65 11.29 -14.14 -3.69
C ASP A 65 11.98 -13.87 -2.34
#